data_AF-A0A847ZVP9-F1
#
_entry.id   AF-A0A847ZVP9-F1
#
_cell.length_a   1.000
_cell.length_b   1.000
_cell.length_c   1.000
_cell.angle_alpha   90.00
_cell.angle_beta   90.00
_cell.angle_gamma   90.00
#
_symmetry.space_group_name_H-M   'P 1'
#
loop_
_entity.id
_entity.type
_entity.pdbx_description
1 polymer ?
#
loop_
_entity_poly.entity_id
_entity_poly.type
_entity_poly.pdbx_seq_one_letter_code
_entity_poly.pdbx_strand_id
1 'polypeptide(L)'
;MPVSETSPVMPAYRVLARKYRPTDFSALIGQEALVRTLTNAFATGRVAQAYMLTGVRGIGKTTTARLIARALNYPPGPAIDMPEMTPQCEAILESRHMDVVEM
;
A
#
# COMPACT_ATOMS: atom_id res chain seq x y z
N MET A 1 2.02 -14.28 -44.79
CA MET A 1 1.64 -13.51 -43.59
C MET A 1 1.03 -14.50 -42.59
N PRO A 2 1.68 -14.82 -41.46
CA PRO A 2 1.05 -15.65 -40.45
C PRO A 2 0.13 -14.78 -39.59
N VAL A 3 -1.10 -15.24 -39.41
CA VAL A 3 -2.09 -14.66 -38.50
C VAL A 3 -1.70 -15.00 -37.07
N SER A 4 -1.43 -13.97 -36.25
CA SER A 4 -1.15 -14.11 -34.82
C SER A 4 -2.45 -14.36 -34.06
N GLU A 5 -2.68 -15.61 -33.66
CA GLU A 5 -3.76 -15.96 -32.74
C GLU A 5 -3.55 -15.29 -31.38
N THR A 6 -4.46 -14.38 -31.03
CA THR A 6 -4.49 -13.78 -29.68
C THR A 6 -5.30 -14.71 -28.79
N SER A 7 -4.63 -15.63 -28.10
CA SER A 7 -5.27 -16.46 -27.08
C SER A 7 -5.77 -15.57 -25.93
N PRO A 8 -7.00 -15.76 -25.42
CA PRO A 8 -7.50 -14.98 -24.29
C PRO A 8 -6.71 -15.38 -23.04
N VAL A 9 -5.97 -14.43 -22.47
CA VAL A 9 -5.30 -14.59 -21.18
C VAL A 9 -6.39 -14.74 -20.12
N MET A 10 -6.68 -15.97 -19.70
CA MET A 10 -7.57 -16.21 -18.57
C MET A 10 -6.96 -15.56 -17.32
N PRO A 11 -7.71 -14.74 -16.56
CA PRO A 11 -7.17 -14.12 -15.37
C PRO A 11 -6.74 -15.21 -14.39
N ALA A 12 -5.44 -15.28 -14.11
CA ALA A 12 -4.90 -16.21 -13.13
C ALA A 12 -5.65 -16.08 -11.81
N TYR A 13 -6.04 -17.21 -11.22
CA TYR A 13 -6.79 -17.24 -9.96
C TYR A 13 -6.06 -16.40 -8.89
N ARG A 14 -6.68 -15.29 -8.49
CA ARG A 14 -6.12 -14.36 -7.49
C ARG A 14 -6.90 -14.47 -6.19
N VAL A 15 -6.20 -14.84 -5.11
CA VAL A 15 -6.78 -14.92 -3.75
C VAL A 15 -7.40 -13.58 -3.36
N LEU A 16 -8.60 -13.60 -2.75
CA LEU A 16 -9.36 -12.40 -2.38
C LEU A 16 -8.56 -11.41 -1.54
N ALA A 17 -7.73 -11.91 -0.61
CA ALA A 17 -6.85 -11.09 0.22
C ALA A 17 -5.83 -10.26 -0.58
N ARG A 18 -5.49 -10.68 -1.80
CA ARG A 18 -4.65 -9.91 -2.74
C ARG A 18 -5.49 -9.02 -3.66
N LYS A 19 -6.71 -9.43 -4.00
CA LYS A 19 -7.62 -8.65 -4.87
C LYS A 19 -8.14 -7.39 -4.17
N TYR A 20 -8.46 -7.47 -2.89
CA TYR A 20 -9.05 -6.39 -2.10
C TYR A 20 -8.07 -5.76 -1.10
N ARG A 21 -6.76 -5.89 -1.33
CA ARG A 21 -5.77 -5.24 -0.46
C ARG A 21 -5.94 -3.72 -0.61
N PRO A 22 -6.21 -2.98 0.49
CA PRO A 22 -6.28 -1.53 0.48
C PRO A 22 -5.07 -0.90 -0.19
N THR A 23 -5.32 0.03 -1.10
CA THR A 23 -4.30 0.82 -1.79
C THR A 23 -4.00 2.13 -1.08
N ASP A 24 -4.94 2.62 -0.29
CA ASP A 24 -4.94 3.92 0.37
C ASP A 24 -5.51 3.80 1.79
N PHE A 25 -5.32 4.86 2.59
CA PHE A 25 -5.79 4.89 3.97
C PHE A 25 -7.31 4.99 4.11
N SER A 26 -8.03 5.48 3.09
CA SER A 26 -9.50 5.59 3.13
C SER A 26 -10.17 4.22 3.01
N ALA A 27 -9.51 3.27 2.36
CA ALA A 27 -9.94 1.88 2.25
C ALA A 27 -9.69 1.03 3.52
N LEU A 28 -9.10 1.60 4.58
CA LEU A 28 -8.91 0.91 5.86
C LEU A 28 -10.19 0.96 6.71
N ILE A 29 -10.90 -0.16 6.80
CA ILE A 29 -12.11 -0.28 7.60
C ILE A 29 -11.75 -0.49 9.09
N GLY A 30 -12.34 0.31 9.97
CA GLY A 30 -12.22 0.15 11.43
C GLY A 30 -10.91 0.64 12.06
N GLN A 31 -10.08 1.38 11.31
CA GLN A 31 -8.79 1.92 11.78
C GLN A 31 -8.77 3.46 11.80
N GLU A 32 -9.91 4.09 12.04
CA GLU A 32 -10.09 5.56 11.96
C GLU A 32 -9.14 6.34 12.87
N ALA A 33 -8.92 5.87 14.10
CA ALA A 33 -8.00 6.51 15.03
C ALA A 33 -6.55 6.50 14.51
N LEU A 34 -6.13 5.40 13.89
CA LEU A 34 -4.80 5.28 13.29
C LEU A 34 -4.67 6.20 12.06
N VAL A 35 -5.66 6.20 11.18
CA VAL A 35 -5.68 7.07 9.99
C VAL A 35 -5.63 8.54 10.41
N ARG A 36 -6.41 8.95 11.41
CA ARG A 36 -6.40 10.32 11.95
C ARG A 36 -5.04 10.71 12.51
N THR A 37 -4.42 9.85 13.33
CA THR A 37 -3.10 10.13 13.90
C THR A 37 -2.03 10.27 12.82
N LEU A 38 -2.02 9.38 11.83
CA LEU A 38 -1.10 9.49 10.70
C LEU A 38 -1.36 10.77 9.90
N THR A 39 -2.62 11.07 9.56
CA THR A 39 -2.98 12.29 8.83
C THR A 39 -2.44 13.54 9.51
N ASN A 40 -2.61 13.63 10.83
CA ASN A 40 -2.10 14.73 11.62
C ASN A 40 -0.56 14.78 11.66
N ALA A 41 0.10 13.62 11.76
CA ALA A 41 1.56 13.54 11.77
C ALA A 41 2.17 14.02 10.44
N PHE A 42 1.61 13.60 9.31
CA PHE A 42 2.02 14.08 7.99
C PHE A 42 1.72 15.57 7.80
N ALA A 43 0.53 16.04 8.19
CA ALA A 43 0.16 17.45 8.07
C ALA A 43 1.04 18.39 8.91
N THR A 44 1.52 17.92 10.07
CA THR A 44 2.38 18.70 10.97
C THR A 44 3.87 18.50 10.71
N GLY A 45 4.25 17.64 9.76
CA GLY A 45 5.64 17.26 9.51
C GLY A 45 6.29 16.48 10.67
N ARG A 46 5.49 15.95 11.61
CA ARG A 46 5.94 15.20 12.80
C ARG A 46 5.76 13.71 12.60
N VAL A 47 6.34 13.18 11.53
CA VAL A 47 6.29 11.75 11.24
C VAL A 47 7.25 11.01 12.17
N ALA A 48 6.75 10.01 12.88
CA ALA A 48 7.56 9.21 13.80
C ALA A 48 8.56 8.33 13.02
N GLN A 49 9.74 8.10 13.60
CA GLN A 49 10.78 7.27 13.00
C GLN A 49 10.44 5.78 13.02
N ALA A 50 9.55 5.35 13.92
CA ALA A 50 9.16 3.95 14.08
C ALA A 50 7.67 3.81 14.41
N TYR A 51 7.03 2.79 13.84
CA TYR A 51 5.65 2.41 14.09
C TYR A 51 5.58 0.94 14.51
N MET A 52 4.92 0.66 15.64
CA MET A 52 4.65 -0.70 16.10
C MET A 52 3.17 -1.01 15.95
N LEU A 53 2.83 -1.91 15.04
CA LEU A 53 1.44 -2.33 14.78
C LEU A 53 1.18 -3.65 15.51
N THR A 54 0.21 -3.66 16.43
CA THR A 54 -0.13 -4.82 17.27
C THR A 54 -1.56 -5.30 17.02
N GLY A 55 -1.87 -6.53 17.48
CA GLY A 55 -3.21 -7.11 17.44
C GLY A 55 -3.30 -8.47 16.73
N VAL A 56 -4.51 -9.03 16.63
CA VAL A 56 -4.75 -10.40 16.16
C VAL A 56 -4.45 -10.62 14.67
N ARG A 57 -4.35 -11.87 14.24
CA ARG A 57 -4.09 -12.20 12.82
C ARG A 57 -5.23 -11.67 11.94
N GLY A 58 -4.89 -11.12 10.77
CA GLY A 58 -5.88 -10.70 9.77
C GLY A 58 -6.40 -9.26 9.88
N ILE A 59 -6.07 -8.51 10.93
CA ILE A 59 -6.54 -7.11 11.12
C ILE A 59 -5.89 -6.06 10.21
N GLY A 60 -5.03 -6.47 9.28
CA GLY A 60 -4.39 -5.56 8.34
C GLY A 60 -3.05 -4.96 8.79
N LYS A 61 -2.39 -5.44 9.86
CA LYS A 61 -1.07 -4.91 10.31
C LYS A 61 -0.05 -4.74 9.17
N THR A 62 0.23 -5.82 8.43
CA THR A 62 1.18 -5.77 7.31
C THR A 62 0.66 -4.92 6.14
N THR A 63 -0.66 -4.82 5.98
CA THR A 63 -1.27 -3.95 4.97
C THR A 63 -1.04 -2.48 5.32
N THR A 64 -1.32 -2.08 6.56
CA THR A 64 -1.09 -0.73 7.06
C THR A 64 0.39 -0.36 7.00
N ALA A 65 1.30 -1.28 7.32
CA ALA A 65 2.74 -1.06 7.17
C ALA A 65 3.13 -0.71 5.72
N ARG A 66 2.58 -1.41 4.71
CA ARG A 66 2.79 -1.06 3.30
C ARG A 66 2.24 0.32 2.95
N LEU A 67 1.07 0.68 3.46
CA LEU A 67 0.49 2.01 3.20
C LEU A 67 1.36 3.13 3.79
N ILE A 68 1.91 2.93 4.99
CA ILE A 68 2.87 3.85 5.59
C ILE A 68 4.14 3.94 4.74
N ALA A 69 4.70 2.80 4.31
CA ALA A 69 5.87 2.79 3.44
C ALA A 69 5.63 3.51 2.11
N ARG A 70 4.44 3.32 1.52
CA ARG A 70 4.01 4.02 0.31
C ARG A 70 3.93 5.52 0.52
N ALA A 71 3.30 5.97 1.62
CA ALA A 71 3.17 7.37 1.97
C ALA A 71 4.52 8.05 2.21
N LEU A 72 5.46 7.35 2.84
CA LEU A 72 6.81 7.86 3.07
C LEU A 72 7.63 8.00 1.78
N ASN A 73 7.43 7.11 0.82
CA ASN A 73 8.16 7.08 -0.46
C ASN A 73 7.37 7.71 -1.62
N TYR A 74 6.33 8.50 -1.34
CA TYR A 74 5.55 9.14 -2.40
C TYR A 74 6.33 10.34 -2.99
N PRO A 75 6.45 10.49 -4.32
CA PRO A 75 7.03 11.68 -4.93
C PRO A 75 6.09 12.90 -4.83
N PRO A 76 6.59 14.14 -4.68
CA PRO A 76 7.99 14.54 -4.51
C PRO A 76 8.52 14.43 -3.07
N GLY A 77 7.68 13.97 -2.13
CA GLY A 77 8.04 13.78 -0.73
C GLY A 77 6.88 13.17 0.08
N PRO A 78 7.10 12.84 1.36
CA PRO A 78 6.15 12.08 2.17
C PRO A 78 4.75 12.69 2.18
N ALA A 79 3.75 11.95 1.74
CA ALA A 79 2.37 12.39 1.61
C ALA A 79 1.39 11.29 1.99
N ILE A 80 0.35 11.63 2.77
CA ILE A 80 -0.68 10.67 3.15
C ILE A 80 -1.74 10.50 2.06
N ASP A 81 -2.02 11.56 1.32
CA ASP A 81 -2.87 11.52 0.15
C ASP A 81 -2.02 11.16 -1.07
N MET A 82 -2.34 10.03 -1.69
CA MET A 82 -1.58 9.43 -2.80
C MET A 82 -2.54 9.13 -3.94
N PRO A 83 -3.05 10.17 -4.63
CA PRO A 83 -4.13 10.04 -5.60
C PRO A 83 -3.73 9.25 -6.84
N GLU A 84 -2.44 9.30 -7.20
CA GLU A 84 -1.91 8.63 -8.37
C GLU A 84 -1.06 7.41 -7.98
N MET A 85 -1.06 6.41 -8.85
CA MET A 85 -0.17 5.26 -8.72
C MET A 85 1.15 5.59 -9.41
N THR A 86 2.22 5.78 -8.63
CA THR A 86 3.57 6.00 -9.17
C THR A 86 4.32 4.67 -9.29
N PRO A 87 5.43 4.60 -10.06
CA PRO A 87 6.26 3.39 -10.14
C PRO A 87 6.78 2.92 -8.78
N GLN A 88 7.07 3.85 -7.86
CA GLN A 88 7.44 3.53 -6.48
C GLN A 88 6.26 2.91 -5.73
N CYS A 89 5.05 3.46 -5.87
CA CYS A 89 3.86 2.90 -5.24
C CYS A 89 3.57 1.47 -5.72
N GLU A 90 3.68 1.25 -7.03
CA GLU A 90 3.46 -0.07 -7.63
C GLU A 90 4.50 -1.08 -7.14
N ALA A 91 5.78 -0.69 -7.12
CA ALA A 91 6.85 -1.55 -6.59
C ALA A 91 6.66 -1.90 -5.10
N ILE A 92 6.10 -1.02 -4.28
CA ILE A 92 5.79 -1.32 -2.87
C ILE A 92 4.61 -2.30 -2.77
N LEU A 93 3.59 -2.13 -3.59
CA LEU A 93 2.43 -3.04 -3.62
C LEU A 93 2.81 -4.45 -4.09
N GLU A 94 3.77 -4.54 -5.01
CA GLU A 94 4.35 -5.78 -5.53
C GLU A 94 5.45 -6.38 -4.63
N SER A 95 5.76 -5.76 -3.48
CA SER A 95 6.82 -6.21 -2.55
C SER A 95 8.21 -6.32 -3.23
N ARG A 96 8.52 -5.42 -4.16
CA ARG A 96 9.77 -5.39 -4.96
C ARG A 96 10.52 -4.06 -4.85
N HIS A 97 10.10 -3.19 -3.94
CA HIS A 97 10.72 -1.89 -3.74
C HIS A 97 12.02 -2.03 -2.95
N MET A 98 13.11 -1.42 -3.41
CA MET A 98 14.43 -1.54 -2.77
C MET A 98 14.43 -1.03 -1.33
N ASP A 99 13.71 0.06 -1.07
CA ASP A 99 13.62 0.69 0.25
C ASP A 99 12.59 0.04 1.19
N VAL A 100 11.91 -1.04 0.77
CA VAL A 100 10.90 -1.73 1.58
C VAL A 100 11.22 -3.21 1.66
N VAL A 101 11.64 -3.65 2.85
CA VAL A 101 11.97 -5.06 3.12
C VAL A 101 10.81 -5.72 3.86
N GLU A 102 10.26 -6.78 3.27
CA GLU A 102 9.28 -7.67 3.91
C GLU A 102 9.90 -9.06 4.09
N MET A 103 9.83 -9.62 5.31
CA MET A 103 10.31 -10.97 5.67
C MET A 103 9.15 -11.94 5.91
#